data_AF-A0A0G4ET52-F1
#
_entry.id   AF-A0A0G4ET52-F1
#
_cell.length_a   1.000
_cell.length_b   1.000
_cell.length_c   1.000
_cell.angle_alpha   90.00
_cell.angle_beta   90.00
_cell.angle_gamma   90.00
#
_symmetry.space_group_name_H-M   'P 1'
#
loop_
_entity.id
_entity.type
_entity.pdbx_description
1 polymer ?
#
loop_
_entity_poly.entity_id
_entity_poly.type
_entity_poly.pdbx_seq_one_letter_code
_entity_poly.pdbx_strand_id
1 'polypeptide(L)'
;MAKEIALTELEEALEEAGKEGKTPLFLDTSGNVDTYLSYRQTTVVEAKKCLMDKLKGTAVSDIREGLRSQLVNAMRYSHNLLIRMTNSAVDFLGTFCEETTFPVDVFDPNAILSNEVVERVIRDSDKKAEDGRVFVPRGLTVVITSTFEKEDYAEFLKDAIPLDKCMVFYVKKSA
;
A
#
# COMPACT_ATOMS: atom_id res chain seq x y z
N MET A 1 -13.19 -13.23 4.59
CA MET A 1 -12.73 -14.15 5.66
C MET A 1 -11.22 -14.16 5.64
N ALA A 2 -10.57 -14.18 6.80
CA ALA A 2 -9.12 -14.12 6.89
C ALA A 2 -8.50 -15.53 6.88
N LYS A 3 -7.34 -15.71 6.25
CA LYS A 3 -6.71 -17.03 5.99
C LYS A 3 -5.34 -17.13 6.64
N GLU A 4 -4.97 -18.30 7.13
CA GLU A 4 -3.63 -18.55 7.66
C GLU A 4 -2.71 -19.12 6.59
N ILE A 5 -1.50 -18.56 6.46
CA ILE A 5 -0.50 -18.96 5.46
C ILE A 5 0.88 -19.10 6.08
N ALA A 6 1.73 -19.93 5.49
CA ALA A 6 3.17 -19.92 5.68
C ALA A 6 3.83 -18.83 4.80
N LEU A 7 5.03 -18.37 5.17
CA LEU A 7 5.77 -17.40 4.36
C LEU A 7 6.06 -17.91 2.93
N THR A 8 6.20 -19.23 2.76
CA THR A 8 6.40 -19.87 1.45
C THR A 8 5.19 -19.74 0.52
N GLU A 9 4.00 -19.47 1.06
CA GLU A 9 2.73 -19.33 0.32
C GLU A 9 2.43 -17.86 -0.03
N LEU A 10 3.36 -16.93 0.23
CA LEU A 10 3.14 -15.50 0.09
C LEU A 10 2.79 -15.07 -1.35
N GLU A 11 3.47 -15.61 -2.36
CA GLU A 11 3.19 -15.28 -3.76
C GLU A 11 1.81 -15.79 -4.21
N GLU A 12 1.41 -16.98 -3.75
CA GLU A 12 0.08 -17.54 -4.01
C GLU A 12 -1.03 -16.69 -3.36
N ALA A 13 -0.78 -16.20 -2.14
CA ALA A 13 -1.68 -15.29 -1.44
C ALA A 13 -1.84 -13.94 -2.15
N LEU A 14 -0.74 -13.37 -2.69
CA LEU A 14 -0.78 -12.17 -3.52
C LEU A 14 -1.62 -12.38 -4.79
N GLU A 15 -1.40 -13.50 -5.49
CA GLU A 15 -2.14 -13.84 -6.71
C GLU A 15 -3.64 -14.06 -6.41
N GLU A 16 -3.95 -14.75 -5.32
CA GLU A 16 -5.33 -14.98 -4.87
C GLU A 16 -6.06 -13.67 -4.58
N ALA A 17 -5.46 -12.76 -3.80
CA ALA A 17 -6.05 -11.46 -3.53
C ALA A 17 -6.30 -10.67 -4.81
N GLY A 18 -5.35 -10.72 -5.76
CA GLY A 18 -5.48 -10.11 -7.08
C GLY A 18 -6.65 -10.66 -7.89
N LYS A 19 -6.82 -11.99 -7.93
CA LYS A 19 -7.95 -12.67 -8.62
C LYS A 19 -9.31 -12.26 -8.06
N GLU A 20 -9.37 -12.02 -6.76
CA GLU A 20 -10.58 -11.58 -6.05
C GLU A 20 -10.78 -10.05 -6.07
N GLY A 21 -9.88 -9.31 -6.73
CA GLY A 21 -9.95 -7.85 -6.79
C GLY A 21 -9.82 -7.18 -5.41
N LYS A 22 -9.02 -7.77 -4.52
CA LYS A 22 -8.80 -7.31 -3.15
C LYS A 22 -7.34 -6.95 -2.91
N THR A 23 -7.10 -5.95 -2.08
CA THR A 23 -5.73 -5.61 -1.64
C THR A 23 -5.29 -6.62 -0.56
N PRO A 24 -4.17 -7.33 -0.72
CA PRO A 24 -3.66 -8.20 0.32
C PRO A 24 -3.21 -7.42 1.56
N LEU A 25 -3.72 -7.80 2.73
CA LEU A 25 -3.28 -7.35 4.05
C LEU A 25 -2.65 -8.52 4.79
N PHE A 26 -1.33 -8.49 4.96
CA PHE A 26 -0.61 -9.48 5.74
C PHE A 26 -0.43 -9.01 7.19
N LEU A 27 -0.93 -9.83 8.11
CA LEU A 27 -0.70 -9.70 9.54
C LEU A 27 0.46 -10.62 9.90
N ASP A 28 1.62 -10.02 10.08
CA ASP A 28 2.88 -10.71 10.32
C ASP A 28 3.63 -10.03 11.47
N THR A 29 3.50 -10.61 12.65
CA THR A 29 4.18 -10.14 13.87
C THR A 29 5.70 -10.32 13.83
N SER A 30 6.21 -11.16 12.91
CA SER A 30 7.65 -11.40 12.74
C SER A 30 8.35 -10.41 11.82
N GLY A 31 7.62 -9.70 10.95
CA GLY A 31 8.18 -8.78 9.96
C GLY A 31 8.90 -9.47 8.80
N ASN A 32 8.70 -10.78 8.64
CA ASN A 32 9.29 -11.57 7.57
C ASN A 32 8.70 -11.23 6.20
N VAL A 33 7.40 -10.87 6.12
CA VAL A 33 6.78 -10.40 4.86
C VAL A 33 7.41 -9.09 4.41
N ASP A 34 7.61 -8.13 5.32
CA ASP A 34 8.29 -6.87 4.99
C ASP A 34 9.70 -7.13 4.46
N THR A 35 10.42 -8.03 5.14
CA THR A 35 11.78 -8.44 4.74
C THR A 35 11.76 -9.07 3.36
N TYR A 36 10.84 -10.00 3.10
CA TYR A 36 10.68 -10.64 1.80
C TYR A 36 10.40 -9.63 0.68
N LEU A 37 9.39 -8.76 0.87
CA LEU A 37 9.00 -7.76 -0.12
C LEU A 37 10.08 -6.70 -0.36
N SER A 38 10.96 -6.45 0.62
CA SER A 38 12.08 -5.53 0.46
C SER A 38 13.15 -6.04 -0.53
N TYR A 39 13.27 -7.36 -0.71
CA TYR A 39 14.12 -7.96 -1.73
C TYR A 39 13.47 -7.99 -3.13
N ARG A 40 12.21 -7.56 -3.24
CA ARG A 40 11.49 -7.45 -4.52
C ARG A 40 11.52 -6.01 -5.04
N GLN A 41 11.04 -5.84 -6.27
CA GLN A 41 10.80 -4.52 -6.85
C GLN A 41 9.62 -3.85 -6.14
N THR A 42 9.91 -3.20 -5.02
CA THR A 42 8.89 -2.65 -4.10
C THR A 42 9.23 -1.20 -3.76
N THR A 43 8.23 -0.32 -3.88
CA THR A 43 8.24 1.02 -3.29
C THR A 43 7.55 0.96 -1.94
N VAL A 44 8.26 1.35 -0.88
CA VAL A 44 7.75 1.24 0.50
C VAL A 44 7.22 2.58 0.99
N VAL A 45 5.96 2.59 1.42
CA VAL A 45 5.31 3.66 2.17
C VAL A 45 5.40 3.32 3.65
N GLU A 46 6.21 4.07 4.37
CA GLU A 46 6.37 3.96 5.83
C GLU A 46 5.22 4.70 6.52
N ALA A 47 4.12 4.02 6.84
CA ALA A 47 2.94 4.66 7.41
C ALA A 47 3.29 5.43 8.70
N LYS A 48 4.05 4.79 9.60
CA LYS A 48 4.46 5.40 10.86
C LYS A 48 5.30 6.66 10.65
N LYS A 49 6.11 6.72 9.58
CA LYS A 49 6.87 7.92 9.23
C LYS A 49 5.94 9.08 8.87
N CYS A 50 4.88 8.84 8.09
CA CYS A 50 3.90 9.86 7.72
C CYS A 50 3.26 10.49 8.97
N LEU A 51 2.89 9.66 9.96
CA LEU A 51 2.38 10.13 11.24
C LEU A 51 3.44 10.96 11.99
N MET A 52 4.68 10.48 12.07
CA MET A 52 5.75 11.19 12.77
C MET A 52 6.11 12.53 12.12
N ASP A 53 6.11 12.61 10.79
CA ASP A 53 6.39 13.85 10.06
C ASP A 53 5.28 14.88 10.30
N LYS A 54 4.01 14.45 10.30
CA LYS A 54 2.87 15.31 10.71
C LYS A 54 3.04 15.82 12.14
N LEU A 55 3.41 14.96 13.09
CA LEU A 55 3.64 15.35 14.49
C LEU A 55 4.83 16.31 14.67
N LYS A 56 5.82 16.26 13.77
CA LYS A 56 6.96 17.19 13.73
C LYS A 56 6.64 18.50 13.01
N GLY A 57 5.42 18.67 12.51
CA GLY A 57 4.94 19.91 11.88
C GLY A 57 5.08 19.96 10.36
N THR A 58 5.43 18.86 9.69
CA THR A 58 5.35 18.80 8.23
C THR A 58 3.89 18.94 7.79
N ALA A 59 3.62 19.82 6.83
CA ALA A 59 2.27 20.02 6.33
C ALA A 59 1.74 18.71 5.71
N VAL A 60 0.48 18.38 5.99
CA VAL A 60 -0.14 17.14 5.46
C VAL A 60 -0.12 17.11 3.93
N SER A 61 -0.24 18.27 3.27
CA SER A 61 -0.11 18.40 1.82
C SER A 61 1.24 17.93 1.28
N ASP A 62 2.33 18.20 2.01
CA ASP A 62 3.69 17.82 1.58
C ASP A 62 3.91 16.31 1.77
N ILE A 63 3.35 15.74 2.83
CA ILE A 63 3.36 14.29 3.07
C ILE A 63 2.57 13.58 1.98
N ARG A 64 1.36 14.07 1.68
CA ARG A 64 0.50 13.59 0.60
C ARG A 64 1.20 13.65 -0.76
N GLU A 65 1.96 14.70 -1.03
CA GLU A 65 2.74 14.79 -2.26
C GLU A 65 3.87 13.77 -2.33
N GLY A 66 4.54 13.50 -1.20
CA GLY A 66 5.50 12.41 -1.10
C GLY A 66 4.86 11.06 -1.42
N LEU A 67 3.68 10.78 -0.85
CA LEU A 67 2.91 9.56 -1.10
C LEU A 67 2.50 9.43 -2.57
N ARG A 68 2.03 10.52 -3.20
CA ARG A 68 1.70 10.56 -4.63
C ARG A 68 2.90 10.19 -5.49
N SER A 69 4.06 10.79 -5.21
CA SER A 69 5.30 10.50 -5.93
C SER A 69 5.68 9.02 -5.83
N GLN A 70 5.57 8.42 -4.64
CA GLN A 70 5.79 7.00 -4.43
C GLN A 70 4.79 6.11 -5.20
N LEU A 71 3.51 6.48 -5.21
CA LEU A 71 2.46 5.78 -5.97
C LEU A 71 2.75 5.81 -7.48
N VAL A 72 3.01 7.00 -8.03
CA VAL A 72 3.30 7.18 -9.46
C VAL A 72 4.57 6.43 -9.85
N ASN A 73 5.59 6.43 -8.98
CA ASN A 73 6.80 5.66 -9.19
C ASN A 73 6.51 4.15 -9.27
N ALA A 74 5.69 3.63 -8.35
CA ALA A 74 5.30 2.23 -8.35
C ALA A 74 4.54 1.85 -9.63
N MET A 75 3.58 2.68 -10.06
CA MET A 75 2.82 2.48 -11.31
C MET A 75 3.71 2.49 -12.56
N ARG A 76 4.69 3.41 -12.61
CA ARG A 76 5.59 3.57 -13.76
C ARG A 76 6.43 2.33 -14.00
N TYR A 77 6.97 1.77 -12.91
CA TYR A 77 7.92 0.67 -12.97
C TYR A 77 7.28 -0.70 -12.72
N SER A 78 5.96 -0.77 -12.58
CA SER A 78 5.24 -1.99 -12.23
C SER A 78 5.76 -2.64 -10.96
N HIS A 79 6.15 -1.81 -9.99
CA HIS A 79 6.61 -2.26 -8.68
C HIS A 79 5.41 -2.55 -7.78
N ASN A 80 5.65 -3.32 -6.72
CA ASN A 80 4.75 -3.35 -5.59
C ASN A 80 4.76 -1.98 -4.90
N LEU A 81 3.61 -1.55 -4.38
CA LEU A 81 3.52 -0.48 -3.40
C LEU A 81 3.20 -1.10 -2.05
N LEU A 82 4.21 -1.19 -1.19
CA LEU A 82 4.06 -1.75 0.16
C LEU A 82 3.71 -0.64 1.15
N ILE A 83 2.50 -0.65 1.68
CA ILE A 83 2.08 0.21 2.79
C ILE A 83 2.39 -0.54 4.10
N ARG A 84 3.51 -0.17 4.72
CA ARG A 84 3.99 -0.80 5.94
C ARG A 84 3.41 -0.10 7.17
N MET A 85 2.38 -0.69 7.76
CA MET A 85 1.68 -0.15 8.94
C MET A 85 2.44 -0.40 10.24
N THR A 86 3.31 -1.42 10.28
CA THR A 86 3.98 -1.88 11.52
C THR A 86 2.95 -2.11 12.63
N ASN A 87 3.20 -1.60 13.84
CA ASN A 87 2.29 -1.65 14.99
C ASN A 87 1.44 -0.37 15.13
N SER A 88 1.05 0.25 14.02
CA SER A 88 0.30 1.50 14.02
C SER A 88 -0.91 1.47 13.10
N ALA A 89 -2.01 2.10 13.53
CA ALA A 89 -3.18 2.36 12.72
C ALA A 89 -3.16 3.81 12.23
N VAL A 90 -2.30 4.07 11.24
CA VAL A 90 -2.18 5.42 10.68
C VAL A 90 -3.40 5.73 9.84
N ASP A 91 -4.07 6.83 10.18
CA ASP A 91 -5.32 7.29 9.58
C ASP A 91 -5.14 7.71 8.11
N PHE A 92 -5.12 6.75 7.18
CA PHE A 92 -5.10 7.05 5.76
C PHE A 92 -6.44 7.63 5.32
N LEU A 93 -7.56 7.02 5.70
CA LEU A 93 -8.89 7.47 5.27
C LEU A 93 -9.20 8.94 5.60
N GLY A 94 -8.92 9.38 6.83
CA GLY A 94 -9.22 10.74 7.29
C GLY A 94 -8.09 11.75 7.05
N THR A 95 -6.82 11.31 7.10
CA THR A 95 -5.67 12.23 7.07
C THR A 95 -4.85 12.13 5.78
N PHE A 96 -4.43 10.96 5.34
CA PHE A 96 -3.41 10.87 4.27
C PHE A 96 -3.95 10.59 2.88
N CYS A 97 -5.19 10.12 2.76
CA CYS A 97 -5.86 10.00 1.49
C CYS A 97 -6.41 11.35 1.03
N GLU A 98 -6.22 11.64 -0.24
CA GLU A 98 -6.76 12.82 -0.92
C GLU A 98 -6.88 12.51 -2.41
N GLU A 99 -7.95 13.01 -3.02
CA GLU A 99 -8.37 12.70 -4.38
C GLU A 99 -7.26 12.84 -5.45
N THR A 100 -6.44 13.89 -5.37
CA THR A 100 -5.46 14.24 -6.41
C THR A 100 -4.02 13.83 -6.09
N THR A 101 -3.76 13.34 -4.89
CA THR A 101 -2.40 12.93 -4.48
C THR A 101 -2.34 11.46 -4.11
N PHE A 102 -3.18 11.00 -3.20
CA PHE A 102 -3.15 9.63 -2.71
C PHE A 102 -4.58 9.16 -2.50
N PRO A 103 -5.31 8.85 -3.58
CA PRO A 103 -6.74 8.58 -3.51
C PRO A 103 -7.00 7.28 -2.73
N VAL A 104 -8.19 7.18 -2.14
CA VAL A 104 -8.63 5.93 -1.46
C VAL A 104 -8.66 4.74 -2.42
N ASP A 105 -8.78 5.01 -3.72
CA ASP A 105 -8.68 4.03 -4.80
C ASP A 105 -7.38 3.21 -4.74
N VAL A 106 -6.32 3.68 -4.07
CA VAL A 106 -5.08 2.91 -3.86
C VAL A 106 -5.32 1.57 -3.15
N PHE A 107 -6.41 1.44 -2.39
CA PHE A 107 -6.80 0.22 -1.71
C PHE A 107 -7.76 -0.65 -2.53
N ASP A 108 -8.07 -0.28 -3.77
CA ASP A 108 -8.93 -1.03 -4.68
C ASP A 108 -8.14 -1.39 -5.96
N PRO A 109 -7.68 -2.64 -6.10
CA PRO A 109 -6.90 -3.07 -7.26
C PRO A 109 -7.60 -2.85 -8.60
N ASN A 110 -8.94 -2.84 -8.63
CA ASN A 110 -9.71 -2.64 -9.85
C ASN A 110 -9.84 -1.15 -10.23
N ALA A 111 -9.72 -0.25 -9.26
CA ALA A 111 -9.90 1.19 -9.48
C ALA A 111 -8.57 1.92 -9.71
N ILE A 112 -7.50 1.53 -9.00
CA ILE A 112 -6.24 2.31 -8.93
C ILE A 112 -5.55 2.50 -10.28
N LEU A 113 -5.74 1.58 -11.23
CA LEU A 113 -5.18 1.66 -12.58
C LEU A 113 -6.17 2.16 -13.64
N SER A 114 -7.37 2.61 -13.23
CA SER A 114 -8.31 3.23 -14.16
C SER A 114 -7.76 4.55 -14.70
N ASN A 115 -8.09 4.89 -15.96
CA ASN A 115 -7.62 6.13 -16.57
C ASN A 115 -7.99 7.36 -15.74
N GLU A 116 -9.19 7.37 -15.15
CA GLU A 116 -9.67 8.46 -14.28
C GLU A 116 -8.76 8.65 -13.05
N VAL A 117 -8.44 7.57 -12.33
CA VAL A 117 -7.56 7.66 -11.15
C VAL A 117 -6.15 8.08 -11.56
N VAL A 118 -5.62 7.46 -12.62
CA VAL A 118 -4.27 7.72 -13.15
C VAL A 118 -4.14 9.19 -13.58
N GLU A 119 -5.11 9.75 -14.29
CA GLU A 119 -5.12 11.15 -14.71
C GLU A 119 -5.19 12.13 -13.54
N ARG A 120 -5.89 11.78 -12.45
CA ARG A 120 -5.99 12.63 -11.25
C ARG A 120 -4.67 12.73 -10.48
N VAL A 121 -3.86 11.66 -10.45
CA VAL A 121 -2.62 11.61 -9.64
C VAL A 121 -1.36 12.01 -10.41
N ILE A 122 -1.38 11.95 -11.74
CA ILE A 122 -0.22 12.29 -12.58
C ILE A 122 -0.14 13.79 -12.81
N ARG A 123 1.04 14.35 -12.58
CA ARG A 123 1.37 15.74 -12.91
C ARG A 123 2.07 15.83 -14.26
N ASP A 124 2.10 17.03 -14.82
CA ASP A 124 2.85 17.28 -16.07
C ASP A 124 4.32 16.91 -15.95
N SER A 125 4.92 17.12 -14.77
CA SER A 125 6.29 16.71 -14.46
C SER A 125 6.50 15.19 -14.53
N ASP A 126 5.46 14.39 -14.30
CA ASP A 126 5.55 12.94 -14.33
C ASP A 126 5.37 12.37 -15.74
N LYS A 127 4.81 13.13 -16.68
CA LYS A 127 4.52 12.61 -18.03
C LYS A 127 5.77 12.18 -18.79
N LYS A 128 6.95 12.68 -18.41
CA LYS A 128 8.24 12.29 -18.98
C LYS A 128 9.19 11.86 -17.85
N ALA A 129 9.75 10.67 -17.97
CA ALA A 129 10.88 10.26 -17.14
C ALA A 129 12.15 11.03 -17.55
N GLU A 130 13.14 11.07 -16.67
CA GLU A 130 14.45 11.69 -16.93
C GLU A 130 15.16 11.07 -18.15
N ASP A 131 14.86 9.82 -18.46
CA ASP A 131 15.37 9.10 -19.64
C ASP A 131 14.56 9.35 -20.93
N GLY A 132 13.60 10.27 -20.90
CA GLY A 132 12.78 10.67 -22.05
C GLY A 132 11.59 9.74 -22.34
N ARG A 133 11.39 8.66 -21.56
CA ARG A 133 10.23 7.78 -21.73
C ARG A 133 8.93 8.44 -21.26
N VAL A 134 7.86 8.25 -22.03
CA VAL A 134 6.51 8.68 -21.65
C VAL A 134 5.99 7.79 -20.52
N PHE A 135 5.27 8.39 -19.56
CA PHE A 135 4.57 7.62 -18.55
C PHE A 135 3.52 6.72 -19.19
N VAL A 136 3.62 5.42 -18.92
CA VAL A 136 2.59 4.43 -19.24
C VAL A 136 2.43 3.59 -17.99
N PRO A 137 1.22 3.49 -17.39
CA PRO A 137 1.00 2.63 -16.25
C PRO A 137 1.17 1.17 -16.70
N ARG A 138 2.09 0.43 -16.08
CA ARG A 138 2.46 -0.94 -16.50
C ARG A 138 1.91 -2.04 -15.61
N GLY A 139 1.23 -1.66 -14.52
CA GLY A 139 0.80 -2.55 -13.46
C GLY A 139 1.12 -1.94 -12.11
N LEU A 140 0.40 -2.37 -11.08
CA LEU A 140 0.62 -1.97 -9.70
C LEU A 140 -0.01 -3.04 -8.82
N THR A 141 0.77 -3.58 -7.89
CA THR A 141 0.24 -4.41 -6.80
C THR A 141 0.42 -3.64 -5.51
N VAL A 142 -0.70 -3.24 -4.90
CA VAL A 142 -0.67 -2.62 -3.56
C VAL A 142 -0.71 -3.73 -2.52
N VAL A 143 0.18 -3.69 -1.55
CA VAL A 143 0.28 -4.66 -0.46
C VAL A 143 0.30 -3.91 0.86
N ILE A 144 -0.44 -4.38 1.85
CA ILE A 144 -0.43 -3.81 3.20
C ILE A 144 0.16 -4.84 4.15
N THR A 145 1.02 -4.39 5.06
CA THR A 145 1.54 -5.23 6.15
C THR A 145 1.29 -4.56 7.48
N SER A 146 0.99 -5.35 8.50
CA SER A 146 0.91 -4.90 9.89
C SER A 146 1.43 -5.98 10.83
N THR A 147 1.95 -5.54 11.96
CA THR A 147 2.38 -6.41 13.06
C THR A 147 1.33 -6.50 14.16
N PHE A 148 0.08 -6.06 13.91
CA PHE A 148 -1.03 -6.32 14.84
C PHE A 148 -1.33 -7.81 14.92
N GLU A 149 -1.76 -8.26 16.09
CA GLU A 149 -2.25 -9.62 16.30
C GLU A 149 -3.62 -9.83 15.62
N LYS A 150 -3.94 -11.10 15.38
CA LYS A 150 -5.15 -11.53 14.67
C LYS A 150 -6.44 -11.06 15.33
N GLU A 151 -6.44 -10.94 16.64
CA GLU A 151 -7.60 -10.59 17.45
C GLU A 151 -7.88 -9.08 17.40
N ASP A 152 -6.83 -8.27 17.25
CA ASP A 152 -6.93 -6.83 17.46
C ASP A 152 -6.92 -6.01 16.16
N TYR A 153 -6.40 -6.55 15.06
CA TYR A 153 -6.16 -5.77 13.83
C TYR A 153 -7.42 -5.04 13.33
N ALA A 154 -8.60 -5.66 13.44
CA ALA A 154 -9.83 -5.10 12.92
C ALA A 154 -10.28 -3.89 13.74
N GLU A 155 -10.10 -3.92 15.06
CA GLU A 155 -10.41 -2.78 15.93
C GLU A 155 -9.54 -1.58 15.57
N PHE A 156 -8.25 -1.83 15.35
CA PHE A 156 -7.29 -0.78 15.04
C PHE A 156 -7.39 -0.25 13.60
N LEU A 157 -7.57 -1.12 12.61
CA LEU A 157 -7.41 -0.75 11.20
C LEU A 157 -8.70 -0.32 10.50
N LYS A 158 -9.89 -0.65 11.02
CA LYS A 158 -11.19 -0.39 10.36
C LYS A 158 -11.44 1.08 10.01
N ASP A 159 -10.94 1.99 10.84
CA ASP A 159 -11.11 3.43 10.64
C ASP A 159 -9.88 4.06 9.95
N ALA A 160 -8.79 3.30 9.83
CA ALA A 160 -7.53 3.76 9.25
C ALA A 160 -7.46 3.51 7.73
N ILE A 161 -7.99 2.36 7.28
CA ILE A 161 -7.97 1.90 5.88
C ILE A 161 -9.31 1.21 5.54
N PRO A 162 -9.70 1.12 4.25
CA PRO A 162 -10.94 0.45 3.87
C PRO A 162 -10.78 -1.07 3.95
N LEU A 163 -10.95 -1.64 5.15
CA LEU A 163 -10.75 -3.08 5.40
C LEU A 163 -11.65 -3.98 4.54
N ASP A 164 -12.82 -3.50 4.11
CA ASP A 164 -13.73 -4.23 3.22
C ASP A 164 -13.13 -4.46 1.82
N LYS A 165 -12.15 -3.65 1.41
CA LYS A 165 -11.38 -3.80 0.17
C LYS A 165 -10.18 -4.74 0.32
N CYS A 166 -9.89 -5.18 1.54
CA CYS A 166 -8.73 -6.01 1.82
C CYS A 166 -9.08 -7.52 1.85
N MET A 167 -8.12 -8.34 1.45
CA MET A 167 -8.09 -9.77 1.78
C MET A 167 -7.02 -9.99 2.84
N VAL A 168 -7.44 -10.50 4.01
CA VAL A 168 -6.57 -10.60 5.18
C VAL A 168 -5.90 -11.97 5.26
N PHE A 169 -4.58 -11.97 5.43
CA PHE A 169 -3.77 -13.16 5.61
C PHE A 169 -3.00 -13.08 6.93
N TYR A 170 -3.03 -14.15 7.71
CA TYR A 170 -2.24 -14.31 8.93
C TYR A 170 -1.01 -15.15 8.63
N VAL A 171 0.16 -14.60 8.88
CA VAL A 171 1.42 -15.30 8.61
C VAL A 171 1.82 -16.10 9.83
N LYS A 172 1.96 -17.42 9.66
CA LYS A 172 2.40 -18.32 10.72
C LYS A 172 3.83 -17.97 11.13
N LYS A 173 4.06 -17.92 12.45
CA LYS A 173 5.43 -17.83 12.99
C LYS A 173 6.19 -19.08 12.55
N SER A 174 7.36 -18.89 11.94
CA SER A 174 8.30 -19.99 11.69
C SER A 174 8.67 -20.60 13.04
N ALA A 175 8.47 -21.92 13.19
CA ALA A 175 8.82 -22.68 14.39
C ALA A 175 10.34 -22.72 14.61
#